data_AF-A0A938FEP5-F1
#
_entry.id   AF-A0A938FEP5-F1
#
_cell.length_a   1.000
_cell.length_b   1.000
_cell.length_c   1.000
_cell.angle_alpha   90.00
_cell.angle_beta   90.00
_cell.angle_gamma   90.00
#
_symmetry.space_group_name_H-M   'P 1'
#
loop_
_entity.id
_entity.type
_entity.pdbx_description
1 polymer ?
#
loop_
_entity_poly.entity_id
_entity_poly.type
_entity_poly.pdbx_seq_one_letter_code
_entity_poly.pdbx_strand_id
1 'polypeptide(L)'
;MRGLVGIIFFALFINATATYAQECDSEKCISVTADDENHVVITVKKGEPGSSATSSPSPKPIPSKTNVETWIPWLPKPVVTKKPAVKRSYKPRPRKPKVKRISATELADQVKKMLPSGVILTQPTSAALLREPVNFMTTVPATFQTVIVVLEVPILITLKASYEWDFGDGEELTTTVPGAPYPAMLIKHRYLEPGEYEVELKVSWSGTWRAGALQGPINGTINQSFNRDLKIYTADTIFTK
;
A
#
# COMPACT_ATOMS: atom_id res chain seq x y z
N MET A 1 45.28 53.84 6.99
CA MET A 1 44.60 53.40 5.75
C MET A 1 43.67 52.24 6.08
N ARG A 2 42.37 52.40 5.77
CA ARG A 2 41.44 51.36 5.26
C ARG A 2 41.32 50.09 6.14
N GLY A 3 40.36 49.93 7.04
CA GLY A 3 38.92 50.11 6.83
C GLY A 3 38.36 48.86 6.14
N LEU A 4 37.66 47.99 6.86
CA LEU A 4 36.45 47.33 6.33
C LEU A 4 35.64 46.70 7.46
N VAL A 5 34.47 47.29 7.66
CA VAL A 5 33.35 46.79 8.45
C VAL A 5 32.78 45.58 7.73
N GLY A 6 32.81 44.40 8.36
CA GLY A 6 32.14 43.20 7.86
C GLY A 6 30.74 43.10 8.45
N ILE A 7 29.77 43.71 7.78
CA ILE A 7 28.33 43.57 8.06
C ILE A 7 27.94 42.11 7.80
N ILE A 8 27.58 41.38 8.87
CA ILE A 8 27.00 40.04 8.77
C ILE A 8 25.57 40.18 8.23
N PHE A 9 25.41 39.93 6.94
CA PHE A 9 24.14 39.97 6.23
C PHE A 9 23.43 38.62 6.38
N PHE A 10 22.35 38.66 7.17
CA PHE A 10 21.12 37.88 7.11
C PHE A 10 21.00 36.77 6.04
N ALA A 11 20.82 35.52 6.51
CA ALA A 11 20.02 34.52 5.81
C ALA A 11 19.35 33.62 6.87
N LEU A 12 18.20 34.08 7.35
CA LEU A 12 17.26 33.26 8.10
C LEU A 12 16.75 32.18 7.11
N PHE A 13 17.32 30.98 7.17
CA PHE A 13 16.74 29.82 6.51
C PHE A 13 15.43 29.48 7.24
N ILE A 14 14.35 30.10 6.78
CA ILE A 14 13.00 29.65 7.06
C ILE A 14 12.89 28.29 6.34
N ASN A 15 13.11 27.21 7.09
CA ASN A 15 12.66 25.89 6.66
C ASN A 15 11.13 25.95 6.61
N ALA A 16 10.59 26.29 5.45
CA ALA A 16 9.21 26.02 5.12
C ALA A 16 9.08 24.50 5.12
N THR A 17 8.62 23.93 6.24
CA THR A 17 8.06 22.59 6.23
C THR A 17 6.88 22.65 5.27
N ALA A 18 7.04 22.02 4.10
CA ALA A 18 5.92 21.77 3.21
C ALA A 18 4.96 20.83 3.93
N THR A 19 4.02 21.40 4.67
CA THR A 19 2.78 20.74 5.06
C THR A 19 2.03 20.48 3.76
N TYR A 20 2.19 19.27 3.21
CA TYR A 20 1.41 18.82 2.07
C TYR A 20 -0.07 18.89 2.44
N ALA A 21 -0.77 19.81 1.79
CA ALA A 21 -2.18 20.01 1.98
C ALA A 21 -2.95 18.74 1.59
N GLN A 22 -3.80 18.29 2.50
CA GLN A 22 -4.73 17.19 2.29
C GLN A 22 -5.77 17.63 1.25
N GLU A 23 -5.74 17.05 0.05
CA GLU A 23 -6.69 17.39 -1.00
C GLU A 23 -8.02 16.68 -0.73
N CYS A 24 -9.04 17.49 -0.41
CA CYS A 24 -10.35 17.03 0.00
C CYS A 24 -11.37 17.52 -1.03
N ASP A 25 -12.16 16.58 -1.56
CA ASP A 25 -13.48 16.94 -2.05
C ASP A 25 -14.40 17.02 -0.83
N SER A 26 -15.39 17.91 -0.87
CA SER A 26 -16.30 18.32 0.23
C SER A 26 -16.97 17.19 1.03
N GLU A 27 -16.84 15.93 0.60
CA GLU A 27 -17.34 14.76 1.31
C GLU A 27 -16.25 13.71 1.69
N LYS A 28 -15.05 13.75 1.10
CA LYS A 28 -14.02 12.70 1.22
C LYS A 28 -12.60 13.27 1.05
N CYS A 29 -11.73 12.98 2.02
CA CYS A 29 -10.30 13.26 1.92
C CYS A 29 -9.53 11.96 1.66
N ILE A 30 -8.72 11.92 0.61
CA ILE A 30 -7.91 10.75 0.26
C ILE A 30 -6.44 11.10 0.53
N SER A 31 -5.78 10.34 1.40
CA SER A 31 -4.33 10.44 1.61
C SER A 31 -3.71 9.07 1.31
N VAL A 32 -2.87 9.00 0.29
CA VAL A 32 -2.08 7.81 -0.06
C VAL A 32 -0.71 7.94 0.59
N THR A 33 -0.27 6.97 1.39
CA THR A 33 1.05 6.97 2.05
C THR A 33 1.66 5.58 2.00
N ALA A 34 2.89 5.41 1.55
CA ALA A 34 3.60 4.15 1.64
C ALA A 34 4.41 4.15 2.93
N ASP A 35 4.35 3.00 3.58
CA ASP A 35 5.02 2.72 4.84
C ASP A 35 6.41 2.14 4.56
N ASP A 36 7.32 2.28 5.53
CA ASP A 36 8.74 1.91 5.43
C ASP A 36 8.98 0.39 5.25
N GLU A 37 7.91 -0.41 5.33
CA GLU A 37 7.91 -1.86 5.12
C GLU A 37 7.45 -2.29 3.72
N ASN A 38 7.61 -1.46 2.67
CA ASN A 38 7.31 -1.79 1.26
C ASN A 38 5.84 -1.89 0.86
N HIS A 39 4.95 -1.10 1.46
CA HIS A 39 3.53 -1.19 1.16
C HIS A 39 2.88 0.17 0.97
N VAL A 40 2.13 0.35 -0.12
CA VAL A 40 1.30 1.54 -0.34
C VAL A 40 0.02 1.41 0.50
N VAL A 41 -0.11 2.27 1.51
CA VAL A 41 -1.28 2.38 2.38
C VAL A 41 -2.15 3.56 1.91
N ILE A 42 -3.24 3.25 1.21
CA ILE A 42 -4.22 4.27 0.81
C ILE A 42 -5.19 4.48 1.97
N THR A 43 -5.10 5.62 2.64
CA THR A 43 -6.00 6.00 3.75
C THR A 43 -7.07 6.96 3.25
N VAL A 44 -8.31 6.49 3.17
CA VAL A 44 -9.47 7.33 2.80
C VAL A 44 -10.20 7.73 4.08
N LYS A 45 -10.16 9.02 4.43
CA LYS A 45 -10.94 9.58 5.55
C LYS A 45 -12.22 10.21 5.00
N LYS A 46 -13.37 9.76 5.49
CA LYS A 46 -14.64 10.46 5.28
C LYS A 46 -14.80 11.49 6.39
N GLY A 47 -14.62 12.77 6.08
CA GLY A 47 -14.82 13.89 7.01
C GLY A 47 -13.79 15.01 6.89
N GLU A 48 -14.18 16.21 7.32
CA GLU A 48 -13.31 17.39 7.46
C GLU A 48 -12.12 17.09 8.39
N PRO A 49 -10.97 17.79 8.22
CA PRO A 49 -9.79 17.57 9.03
C PRO A 49 -10.09 17.82 10.53
N GLY A 50 -10.02 16.74 11.34
CA GLY A 50 -10.05 16.82 12.80
C GLY A 50 -11.26 16.23 13.54
N SER A 51 -12.27 15.67 12.87
CA SER A 51 -13.45 15.14 13.60
C SER A 51 -13.24 13.71 14.12
N SER A 52 -12.76 13.58 15.36
CA SER A 52 -12.95 12.35 16.15
C SER A 52 -14.44 12.21 16.49
N ALA A 53 -15.07 11.14 16.03
CA ALA A 53 -16.50 10.90 16.24
C ALA A 53 -16.82 10.64 17.72
N THR A 54 -17.32 11.66 18.42
CA THR A 54 -17.94 11.52 19.73
C THR A 54 -19.29 10.82 19.55
N SER A 55 -19.39 9.57 20.02
CA SER A 55 -20.66 8.85 20.07
C SER A 55 -21.59 9.47 21.10
N SER A 56 -22.54 10.30 20.66
CA SER A 56 -23.64 10.77 21.52
C SER A 56 -24.70 9.66 21.65
N PRO A 57 -25.09 9.23 22.87
CA PRO A 57 -26.03 8.14 23.04
C PRO A 57 -27.48 8.60 22.80
N SER A 58 -28.21 7.82 22.00
CA SER A 58 -29.65 8.01 21.74
C SER A 58 -30.47 7.83 23.03
N PRO A 59 -31.45 8.70 23.32
CA PRO A 59 -32.26 8.59 24.53
C PRO A 59 -33.18 7.36 24.48
N LYS A 60 -33.30 6.66 25.62
CA LYS A 60 -34.22 5.52 25.82
C LYS A 60 -35.68 6.01 25.80
N PRO A 61 -36.63 5.22 25.24
CA PRO A 61 -38.03 5.60 25.21
C PRO A 61 -38.64 5.55 26.62
N ILE A 62 -39.36 6.63 26.97
CA ILE A 62 -40.12 6.79 28.21
C ILE A 62 -41.45 6.02 28.08
N PRO A 63 -41.87 5.21 29.07
CA PRO A 63 -43.14 4.49 29.00
C PRO A 63 -44.33 5.45 29.07
N SER A 64 -45.33 5.22 28.21
CA SER A 64 -46.57 6.00 28.14
C SER A 64 -47.38 5.90 29.44
N LYS A 65 -47.85 7.04 29.95
CA LYS A 65 -48.68 7.11 31.17
C LYS A 65 -49.98 6.30 31.00
N THR A 66 -50.19 5.33 31.88
CA THR A 66 -51.45 4.58 32.01
C THR A 66 -52.55 5.55 32.46
N ASN A 67 -53.65 5.62 31.72
CA ASN A 67 -54.81 6.44 32.08
C ASN A 67 -55.47 5.81 33.33
N VAL A 68 -55.46 6.54 34.43
CA VAL A 68 -56.07 6.10 35.70
C VAL A 68 -57.54 6.51 35.65
N GLU A 69 -58.43 5.56 35.38
CA GLU A 69 -59.87 5.79 35.52
C GLU A 69 -60.24 5.99 37.00
N THR A 70 -61.06 7.01 37.25
CA THR A 70 -61.55 7.39 38.58
C THR A 70 -62.45 6.30 39.17
N TRP A 71 -62.09 5.83 40.37
CA TRP A 71 -62.76 4.72 41.04
C TRP A 71 -64.06 5.18 41.73
N ILE A 72 -65.20 4.66 41.25
CA ILE A 72 -66.54 4.96 41.80
C ILE A 72 -66.97 3.77 42.68
N PRO A 73 -67.26 3.96 43.99
CA PRO A 73 -67.34 2.86 44.96
C PRO A 73 -68.63 2.00 44.93
N TRP A 74 -69.65 2.36 44.14
CA TRP A 74 -70.92 1.61 44.08
C TRP A 74 -71.20 0.92 42.73
N LEU A 75 -70.27 0.97 41.77
CA LEU A 75 -70.45 0.29 40.49
C LEU A 75 -69.99 -1.17 40.59
N PRO A 76 -70.83 -2.17 40.25
CA PRO A 76 -70.41 -3.56 40.25
C PRO A 76 -69.27 -3.75 39.24
N LYS A 77 -68.16 -4.34 39.69
CA LYS A 77 -66.98 -4.58 38.86
C LYS A 77 -67.39 -5.44 37.65
N PRO A 78 -67.11 -5.03 36.40
CA PRO A 78 -67.42 -5.86 35.25
C PRO A 78 -66.68 -7.20 35.38
N VAL A 79 -67.40 -8.30 35.16
CA VAL A 79 -66.82 -9.64 35.15
C VAL A 79 -65.76 -9.68 34.05
N VAL A 80 -64.50 -9.77 34.46
CA VAL A 80 -63.34 -9.77 33.56
C VAL A 80 -63.35 -11.07 32.75
N THR A 81 -64.00 -11.06 31.61
CA THR A 81 -63.79 -12.07 30.58
C THR A 81 -62.44 -11.80 29.94
N LYS A 82 -61.40 -12.52 30.37
CA LYS A 82 -60.08 -12.47 29.74
C LYS A 82 -60.24 -12.95 28.29
N LYS A 83 -60.28 -12.02 27.33
CA LYS A 83 -60.15 -12.37 25.91
C LYS A 83 -58.87 -13.19 25.75
N PRO A 84 -58.90 -14.32 25.02
CA PRO A 84 -57.73 -15.15 24.84
C PRO A 84 -56.61 -14.32 24.20
N ALA A 85 -55.47 -14.26 24.87
CA ALA A 85 -54.30 -13.55 24.37
C ALA A 85 -53.78 -14.27 23.12
N VAL A 86 -54.07 -13.70 21.95
CA VAL A 86 -53.50 -14.19 20.68
C VAL A 86 -51.99 -14.00 20.75
N LYS A 87 -51.24 -15.09 20.94
CA LYS A 87 -49.78 -15.09 20.81
C LYS A 87 -49.44 -14.82 19.35
N ARG A 88 -49.23 -13.55 18.99
CA ARG A 88 -48.71 -13.18 17.68
C ARG A 88 -47.30 -13.76 17.56
N SER A 89 -47.14 -14.83 16.79
CA SER A 89 -45.83 -15.35 16.41
C SER A 89 -45.17 -14.32 15.49
N TYR A 90 -44.22 -13.55 16.03
CA TYR A 90 -43.47 -12.57 15.26
C TYR A 90 -42.43 -13.32 14.42
N LYS A 91 -42.59 -13.34 13.09
CA LYS A 91 -41.51 -13.78 12.21
C LYS A 91 -40.32 -12.84 12.43
N PRO A 92 -39.12 -13.34 12.77
CA PRO A 92 -37.96 -12.48 12.97
C PRO A 92 -37.69 -11.70 11.68
N ARG A 93 -37.65 -10.37 11.80
CA ARG A 93 -37.32 -9.49 10.68
C ARG A 93 -35.91 -9.87 10.19
N PRO A 94 -35.71 -10.17 8.90
CA PRO A 94 -34.38 -10.49 8.40
C PRO A 94 -33.45 -9.32 8.71
N ARG A 95 -32.37 -9.58 9.44
CA ARG A 95 -31.35 -8.58 9.74
C ARG A 95 -30.74 -8.16 8.42
N LYS A 96 -30.81 -6.85 8.10
CA LYS A 96 -30.09 -6.31 6.95
C LYS A 96 -28.60 -6.64 7.13
N PRO A 97 -27.92 -7.19 6.11
CA PRO A 97 -26.51 -7.49 6.21
C PRO A 97 -25.77 -6.18 6.54
N LYS A 98 -24.98 -6.20 7.62
CA LYS A 98 -24.08 -5.09 7.93
C LYS A 98 -23.03 -5.06 6.84
N VAL A 99 -23.00 -3.98 6.07
CA VAL A 99 -21.95 -3.72 5.07
C VAL A 99 -20.60 -3.80 5.80
N LYS A 100 -19.75 -4.75 5.40
CA LYS A 100 -18.40 -4.87 5.96
C LYS A 100 -17.64 -3.61 5.54
N ARG A 101 -17.21 -2.82 6.53
CA ARG A 101 -16.26 -1.73 6.29
C ARG A 101 -14.92 -2.39 6.01
N ILE A 102 -14.51 -2.37 4.75
CA ILE A 102 -13.18 -2.83 4.32
C ILE A 102 -12.18 -1.92 5.03
N SER A 103 -11.27 -2.47 5.83
CA SER A 103 -10.24 -1.67 6.49
C SER A 103 -9.19 -1.24 5.47
N ALA A 104 -8.54 -0.09 5.70
CA ALA A 104 -7.46 0.40 4.82
C ALA A 104 -6.32 -0.64 4.64
N THR A 105 -6.14 -1.53 5.63
CA THR A 105 -5.20 -2.65 5.60
C THR A 105 -5.58 -3.75 4.60
N GLU A 106 -6.87 -4.12 4.49
CA GLU A 106 -7.33 -5.14 3.52
C GLU A 106 -7.12 -4.69 2.07
N LEU A 107 -7.24 -3.38 1.82
CA LEU A 107 -7.01 -2.80 0.50
C LEU A 107 -5.52 -2.81 0.13
N ALA A 108 -4.63 -2.48 1.09
CA ALA A 108 -3.19 -2.59 0.90
C ALA A 108 -2.76 -4.03 0.61
N ASP A 109 -3.32 -5.01 1.33
CA ASP A 109 -3.05 -6.43 1.11
C ASP A 109 -3.55 -6.94 -0.25
N GLN A 110 -4.66 -6.40 -0.75
CA GLN A 110 -5.13 -6.68 -2.10
C GLN A 110 -4.15 -6.15 -3.17
N VAL A 111 -3.59 -4.95 -2.96
CA VAL A 111 -2.57 -4.35 -3.84
C VAL A 111 -1.28 -5.17 -3.83
N LYS A 112 -0.85 -5.70 -2.68
CA LYS A 112 0.31 -6.61 -2.58
C LYS A 112 0.17 -7.85 -3.45
N LYS A 113 -1.02 -8.45 -3.49
CA LYS A 113 -1.30 -9.62 -4.32
C LYS A 113 -1.24 -9.34 -5.82
N MET A 114 -1.34 -8.07 -6.22
CA MET A 114 -1.36 -7.67 -7.63
C MET A 114 0.04 -7.37 -8.20
N LEU A 115 1.07 -7.16 -7.37
CA LEU A 115 2.41 -6.92 -7.89
C LEU A 115 2.96 -8.17 -8.60
N PRO A 116 3.68 -7.99 -9.71
CA PRO A 116 4.28 -9.11 -10.41
C PRO A 116 5.35 -9.76 -9.50
N SER A 117 5.29 -11.08 -9.38
CA SER A 117 6.39 -11.85 -8.79
C SER A 117 7.52 -11.97 -9.80
N GLY A 118 8.73 -11.61 -9.37
CA GLY A 118 9.95 -11.63 -10.18
C GLY A 118 10.84 -12.84 -9.91
N VAL A 119 11.74 -13.10 -10.86
CA VAL A 119 12.89 -14.00 -10.68
C VAL A 119 14.12 -13.38 -11.35
N ILE A 120 15.29 -13.55 -10.74
CA ILE A 120 16.59 -13.22 -11.33
C ILE A 120 17.00 -14.31 -12.32
N LEU A 121 17.37 -13.91 -13.53
CA LEU A 121 17.86 -14.78 -14.58
C LEU A 121 19.29 -14.37 -14.94
N THR A 122 20.16 -15.36 -15.13
CA THR A 122 21.56 -15.15 -15.52
C THR A 122 21.86 -15.86 -16.83
N GLN A 123 22.77 -15.29 -17.62
CA GLN A 123 23.39 -15.96 -18.75
C GLN A 123 24.90 -15.94 -18.56
N PRO A 124 25.54 -17.11 -18.35
CA PRO A 124 24.99 -18.48 -18.33
C PRO A 124 24.04 -18.79 -17.14
N THR A 125 23.15 -19.78 -17.31
CA THR A 125 22.09 -20.10 -16.32
C THR A 125 22.58 -20.97 -15.15
N SER A 126 23.50 -21.90 -15.39
CA SER A 126 23.94 -22.88 -14.39
C SER A 126 25.07 -22.36 -13.50
N ALA A 127 26.13 -21.84 -14.11
CA ALA A 127 27.30 -21.31 -13.41
C ALA A 127 28.10 -20.43 -14.36
N ALA A 128 28.89 -19.53 -13.78
CA ALA A 128 29.73 -18.61 -14.53
C ALA A 128 31.21 -18.87 -14.30
N LEU A 129 32.02 -18.35 -15.23
CA LEU A 129 33.47 -18.47 -15.20
C LEU A 129 34.08 -17.20 -14.63
N LEU A 130 35.19 -17.38 -13.92
CA LEU A 130 36.00 -16.29 -13.39
C LEU A 130 36.41 -15.32 -14.50
N ARG A 131 36.27 -14.01 -14.25
CA ARG A 131 36.59 -12.89 -15.18
C ARG A 131 35.75 -12.83 -16.47
N GLU A 132 34.82 -13.74 -16.68
CA GLU A 132 33.88 -13.68 -17.81
C GLU A 132 32.64 -12.86 -17.43
N PRO A 133 32.14 -11.95 -18.29
CA PRO A 133 30.93 -11.18 -17.98
C PRO A 133 29.69 -12.07 -17.91
N VAL A 134 29.03 -12.04 -16.74
CA VAL A 134 27.72 -12.65 -16.54
C VAL A 134 26.66 -11.60 -16.85
N ASN A 135 25.70 -11.96 -17.70
CA ASN A 135 24.56 -11.09 -18.01
C ASN A 135 23.41 -11.36 -17.02
N PHE A 136 22.89 -10.31 -16.42
CA PHE A 136 21.77 -10.36 -15.48
C PHE A 136 20.51 -9.76 -16.09
N MET A 137 19.37 -10.36 -15.79
CA MET A 137 18.06 -9.83 -16.15
C MET A 137 17.01 -10.29 -15.15
N THR A 138 15.87 -9.61 -15.13
CA THR A 138 14.74 -9.96 -14.27
C THR A 138 13.44 -10.05 -15.07
N THR A 139 12.52 -10.90 -14.61
CA THR A 139 11.17 -10.98 -15.18
C THR A 139 10.25 -9.85 -14.69
N VAL A 140 10.70 -9.03 -13.73
CA VAL A 140 9.94 -7.91 -13.20
C VAL A 140 9.87 -6.79 -14.25
N PRO A 141 8.69 -6.34 -14.68
CA PRO A 141 8.55 -5.35 -15.74
C PRO A 141 8.92 -3.93 -15.27
N ALA A 142 9.40 -3.08 -16.18
CA ALA A 142 9.77 -1.69 -15.85
C ALA A 142 8.58 -0.81 -15.45
N THR A 143 7.39 -1.16 -15.94
CA THR A 143 6.14 -0.44 -15.69
C THR A 143 5.04 -1.43 -15.35
N PHE A 144 4.23 -1.10 -14.35
CA PHE A 144 3.09 -1.90 -13.94
C PHE A 144 1.85 -1.02 -13.81
N GLN A 145 0.73 -1.46 -14.37
CA GLN A 145 -0.55 -0.75 -14.30
C GLN A 145 -1.64 -1.69 -13.80
N THR A 146 -2.46 -1.20 -12.89
CA THR A 146 -3.60 -1.96 -12.36
C THR A 146 -4.77 -1.03 -12.08
N VAL A 147 -5.98 -1.60 -12.08
CA VAL A 147 -7.22 -0.90 -11.75
C VAL A 147 -7.86 -1.61 -10.57
N ILE A 148 -8.13 -0.85 -9.51
CA ILE A 148 -8.85 -1.32 -8.33
C ILE A 148 -10.16 -0.56 -8.19
N VAL A 149 -11.22 -1.24 -7.80
CA VAL A 149 -12.51 -0.59 -7.55
C VAL A 149 -12.71 -0.47 -6.05
N VAL A 150 -12.79 0.77 -5.57
CA VAL A 150 -13.01 1.09 -4.16
C VAL A 150 -14.28 1.91 -4.07
N LEU A 151 -15.29 1.38 -3.37
CA LEU A 151 -16.59 2.05 -3.22
C LEU A 151 -17.21 2.48 -4.56
N GLU A 152 -17.22 1.59 -5.56
CA GLU A 152 -17.73 1.81 -6.91
C GLU A 152 -16.95 2.83 -7.76
N VAL A 153 -15.82 3.37 -7.25
CA VAL A 153 -14.92 4.24 -8.00
C VAL A 153 -13.72 3.43 -8.51
N PRO A 154 -13.48 3.38 -9.83
CA PRO A 154 -12.27 2.77 -10.37
C PRO A 154 -11.07 3.70 -10.18
N ILE A 155 -10.02 3.18 -9.55
CA ILE A 155 -8.75 3.86 -9.33
C ILE A 155 -7.71 3.19 -10.22
N LEU A 156 -7.14 3.95 -11.16
CA LEU A 156 -6.02 3.55 -12.00
C LEU A 156 -4.71 3.85 -11.27
N ILE A 157 -3.86 2.84 -11.15
CA ILE A 157 -2.53 2.94 -10.53
C ILE A 157 -1.48 2.69 -11.61
N THR A 158 -0.50 3.59 -11.72
CA THR A 158 0.65 3.44 -12.63
C THR A 158 1.95 3.50 -11.84
N LEU A 159 2.70 2.40 -11.83
CA LEU A 159 3.97 2.25 -11.15
C LEU A 159 5.13 2.12 -12.14
N LYS A 160 6.29 2.65 -11.76
CA LYS A 160 7.58 2.49 -12.43
C LYS A 160 8.58 1.87 -11.46
N ALA A 161 9.31 0.87 -11.94
CA ALA A 161 10.34 0.16 -11.19
C ALA A 161 11.71 0.84 -11.34
N SER A 162 12.49 0.80 -10.26
CA SER A 162 13.93 0.99 -10.24
C SER A 162 14.57 -0.27 -9.67
N TYR A 163 15.66 -0.73 -10.27
CA TYR A 163 16.31 -2.00 -9.99
C TYR A 163 17.69 -1.76 -9.42
N GLU A 164 17.94 -2.23 -8.22
CA GLU A 164 19.24 -2.18 -7.55
C GLU A 164 19.75 -3.60 -7.42
N TRP A 165 20.86 -3.87 -8.12
CA TRP A 165 21.54 -5.15 -8.16
C TRP A 165 22.67 -5.13 -7.16
N ASP A 166 22.74 -6.14 -6.30
CA ASP A 166 23.91 -6.47 -5.49
C ASP A 166 24.42 -7.84 -5.99
N PHE A 167 25.66 -7.89 -6.45
CA PHE A 167 26.24 -9.10 -7.04
C PHE A 167 26.82 -10.07 -6.00
N GLY A 168 26.82 -9.71 -4.71
CA GLY A 168 27.29 -10.54 -3.61
C GLY A 168 28.81 -10.49 -3.37
N ASP A 169 29.56 -9.76 -4.20
CA ASP A 169 31.00 -9.49 -4.05
C ASP A 169 31.29 -8.06 -3.57
N GLY A 170 30.25 -7.32 -3.18
CA GLY A 170 30.32 -5.92 -2.74
C GLY A 170 30.18 -4.90 -3.86
N GLU A 171 30.04 -5.32 -5.12
CA GLU A 171 29.67 -4.43 -6.22
C GLU A 171 28.14 -4.35 -6.38
N GLU A 172 27.65 -3.12 -6.55
CA GLU A 172 26.24 -2.81 -6.73
C GLU A 172 26.00 -2.02 -8.02
N LEU A 173 24.82 -2.18 -8.64
CA LEU A 173 24.42 -1.45 -9.83
C LEU A 173 22.93 -1.09 -9.81
N THR A 174 22.62 0.21 -9.92
CA THR A 174 21.24 0.69 -10.04
C THR A 174 20.87 0.99 -11.50
N THR A 175 19.73 0.48 -11.95
CA THR A 175 19.22 0.60 -13.32
C THR A 175 17.72 0.88 -13.35
N THR A 176 17.21 1.42 -14.46
CA THR A 176 15.77 1.66 -14.68
C THR A 176 15.16 0.67 -15.69
N VAL A 177 15.95 -0.32 -16.11
CA VAL A 177 15.57 -1.34 -17.08
C VAL A 177 15.81 -2.72 -16.48
N PRO A 178 14.97 -3.73 -16.79
CA PRO A 178 15.07 -5.06 -16.20
C PRO A 178 16.24 -5.92 -16.71
N GLY A 179 17.14 -5.35 -17.51
CA GLY A 179 18.13 -6.10 -18.29
C GLY A 179 17.55 -6.63 -19.60
N ALA A 180 18.39 -7.32 -20.37
CA ALA A 180 18.00 -7.93 -21.64
C ALA A 180 18.88 -9.14 -21.95
N PRO A 181 18.35 -10.16 -22.64
CA PRO A 181 19.15 -11.30 -23.07
C PRO A 181 20.22 -10.91 -24.09
N TYR A 182 21.18 -11.81 -24.30
CA TYR A 182 22.10 -11.72 -25.43
C TYR A 182 21.32 -11.49 -26.74
N PRO A 183 21.76 -10.58 -27.63
CA PRO A 183 23.04 -9.86 -27.61
C PRO A 183 23.05 -8.51 -26.88
N ALA A 184 21.89 -7.99 -26.44
CA ALA A 184 21.80 -6.65 -25.87
C ALA A 184 22.59 -6.53 -24.55
N MET A 185 22.49 -7.54 -23.67
CA MET A 185 23.25 -7.67 -22.41
C MET A 185 23.44 -6.35 -21.65
N LEU A 186 22.33 -5.76 -21.18
CA LEU A 186 22.34 -4.42 -20.59
C LEU A 186 22.97 -4.38 -19.19
N ILE A 187 22.96 -5.50 -18.46
CA ILE A 187 23.43 -5.59 -17.09
C ILE A 187 24.47 -6.69 -17.05
N LYS A 188 25.75 -6.32 -16.90
CA LYS A 188 26.88 -7.24 -16.95
C LYS A 188 27.76 -7.02 -15.74
N HIS A 189 28.19 -8.12 -15.14
CA HIS A 189 29.13 -8.11 -14.03
C HIS A 189 30.24 -9.13 -14.23
N ARG A 190 31.43 -8.87 -13.68
CA ARG A 190 32.60 -9.75 -13.78
C ARG A 190 33.18 -10.03 -12.39
N TYR A 191 33.09 -11.28 -11.96
CA TYR A 191 33.67 -11.73 -10.70
C TYR A 191 35.19 -11.90 -10.80
N LEU A 192 35.90 -11.44 -9.76
CA LEU A 192 37.36 -11.48 -9.67
C LEU A 192 37.91 -12.66 -8.88
N GLU A 193 37.10 -13.23 -7.99
CA GLU A 193 37.45 -14.39 -7.15
C GLU A 193 36.50 -15.56 -7.43
N PRO A 194 36.98 -16.81 -7.35
CA PRO A 194 36.11 -17.98 -7.43
C PRO A 194 35.37 -18.18 -6.10
N GLY A 195 34.11 -18.58 -6.16
CA GLY A 195 33.29 -18.70 -4.95
C GLY A 195 31.81 -18.95 -5.23
N GLU A 196 31.04 -18.99 -4.16
CA GLU A 196 29.57 -18.98 -4.20
C GLU A 196 29.12 -17.60 -3.75
N TYR A 197 28.32 -16.94 -4.59
CA TYR A 197 27.82 -15.59 -4.37
C TYR A 197 26.29 -15.62 -4.33
N GLU A 198 25.70 -14.86 -3.40
CA GLU A 198 24.27 -14.62 -3.36
C GLU A 198 23.99 -13.27 -4.02
N VAL A 199 23.30 -13.30 -5.17
CA VAL A 199 22.94 -12.09 -5.92
C VAL A 199 21.58 -11.62 -5.42
N GLU A 200 21.50 -10.38 -4.94
CA GLU A 200 20.26 -9.74 -4.50
C GLU A 200 19.78 -8.70 -5.53
N LEU A 201 18.47 -8.67 -5.78
CA LEU A 201 17.81 -7.66 -6.58
C LEU A 201 16.75 -6.98 -5.73
N LYS A 202 16.94 -5.68 -5.45
CA LYS A 202 15.94 -4.81 -4.83
C LYS A 202 15.22 -4.01 -5.90
N VAL A 203 13.91 -4.20 -6.01
CA VAL A 203 13.05 -3.46 -6.93
C VAL A 203 12.22 -2.47 -6.15
N SER A 204 12.41 -1.18 -6.39
CA SER A 204 11.62 -0.10 -5.79
C SER A 204 10.60 0.43 -6.79
N TRP A 205 9.34 0.54 -6.38
CA TRP A 205 8.25 1.05 -7.20
C TRP A 205 7.77 2.41 -6.71
N SER A 206 7.74 3.36 -7.62
CA SER A 206 7.16 4.69 -7.41
C SER A 206 6.13 4.99 -8.51
N GLY A 207 5.11 5.78 -8.21
CA GLY A 207 4.03 5.94 -9.17
C GLY A 207 2.98 6.99 -8.82
N THR A 208 1.93 6.99 -9.63
CA THR A 208 0.78 7.89 -9.51
C THR A 208 -0.52 7.11 -9.54
N TRP A 209 -1.56 7.68 -8.95
CA TRP A 209 -2.91 7.15 -8.97
C TRP A 209 -3.86 8.17 -9.60
N ARG A 210 -4.95 7.67 -10.19
CA ARG A 210 -6.01 8.49 -10.79
C ARG A 210 -7.38 7.88 -10.53
N ALA A 211 -8.32 8.68 -10.05
CA ALA A 211 -9.72 8.32 -9.84
C ALA A 211 -10.62 9.35 -10.54
N GLY A 212 -11.04 9.06 -11.78
CA GLY A 212 -11.77 10.02 -12.60
C GLY A 212 -10.94 11.28 -12.89
N ALA A 213 -11.36 12.42 -12.32
CA ALA A 213 -10.68 13.71 -12.44
C ALA A 213 -9.61 13.96 -11.36
N LEU A 214 -9.62 13.19 -10.26
CA LEU A 214 -8.63 13.30 -9.20
C LEU A 214 -7.38 12.49 -9.57
N GLN A 215 -6.20 13.06 -9.37
CA GLN A 215 -4.93 12.38 -9.56
C GLN A 215 -3.91 12.84 -8.52
N GLY A 216 -2.95 11.99 -8.19
CA GLY A 216 -1.88 12.34 -7.27
C GLY A 216 -0.71 11.37 -7.30
N PRO A 217 0.44 11.77 -6.75
CA PRO A 217 1.52 10.83 -6.48
C PRO A 217 1.06 9.82 -5.42
N ILE A 218 1.60 8.62 -5.54
CA ILE A 218 1.57 7.65 -4.44
C ILE A 218 2.69 8.06 -3.51
N ASN A 219 2.38 8.52 -2.30
CA ASN A 219 3.44 8.86 -1.37
C ASN A 219 4.12 7.56 -0.94
N GLY A 220 5.44 7.58 -0.78
CA GLY A 220 6.29 6.44 -0.40
C GLY A 220 6.54 5.42 -1.53
N THR A 221 7.33 4.39 -1.21
CA THR A 221 7.90 3.44 -2.17
C THR A 221 7.57 2.00 -1.77
N ILE A 222 7.25 1.14 -2.75
CA ILE A 222 7.10 -0.30 -2.53
C ILE A 222 8.42 -0.95 -2.91
N ASN A 223 9.11 -1.64 -2.00
CA ASN A 223 10.27 -2.45 -2.39
C ASN A 223 9.95 -3.96 -2.47
N GLN A 224 10.62 -4.68 -3.36
CA GLN A 224 10.59 -6.13 -3.47
C GLN A 224 12.03 -6.61 -3.53
N SER A 225 12.39 -7.63 -2.76
CA SER A 225 13.70 -8.27 -2.85
C SER A 225 13.57 -9.65 -3.48
N PHE A 226 14.55 -9.99 -4.31
CA PHE A 226 14.72 -11.31 -4.90
C PHE A 226 16.17 -11.71 -4.72
N ASN A 227 16.42 -12.99 -4.45
CA ASN A 227 17.77 -13.52 -4.31
C ASN A 227 18.01 -14.70 -5.25
N ARG A 228 19.28 -14.93 -5.61
CA ARG A 228 19.72 -16.06 -6.43
C ARG A 228 21.16 -16.43 -6.11
N ASP A 229 21.40 -17.71 -5.85
CA ASP A 229 22.75 -18.24 -5.72
C ASP A 229 23.44 -18.39 -7.09
N LEU A 230 24.70 -17.99 -7.16
CA LEU A 230 25.55 -18.10 -8.35
C LEU A 230 26.93 -18.64 -7.98
N LYS A 231 27.35 -19.69 -8.67
CA LYS A 231 28.67 -20.30 -8.49
C LYS A 231 29.64 -19.86 -9.59
N ILE A 232 30.81 -19.39 -9.16
CA ILE A 232 31.90 -18.93 -10.03
C ILE A 232 33.04 -19.94 -9.98
N TYR A 233 33.32 -20.55 -11.13
CA TYR A 233 34.42 -21.50 -11.29
C TYR A 233 35.67 -20.83 -11.84
N THR A 234 36.83 -21.38 -11.51
CA THR A 234 38.10 -20.99 -12.15
C THR A 234 38.09 -21.36 -13.63
N ALA A 235 38.71 -20.52 -14.45
CA ALA A 235 38.94 -20.82 -15.85
C ALA A 235 40.23 -21.62 -15.98
N ASP A 236 40.14 -22.95 -15.88
CA ASP A 236 41.28 -23.83 -16.13
C ASP A 236 41.51 -23.91 -17.65
N THR A 237 42.64 -23.40 -18.11
CA THR A 237 43.00 -23.45 -19.53
C THR A 237 43.99 -24.60 -19.76
N ILE A 238 43.61 -25.55 -20.62
CA ILE A 238 44.50 -26.60 -21.11
C ILE A 238 44.87 -26.24 -22.53
N PHE A 239 46.12 -25.81 -22.75
CA PHE A 239 46.66 -25.64 -24.10
C PHE A 239 46.96 -27.01 -24.70
N THR A 240 46.20 -27.39 -25.72
CA THR A 240 46.55 -28.51 -26.60
C THR A 240 47.32 -27.97 -27.80
N LYS A 241 48.47 -28.59 -28.07
CA LYS A 241 49.39 -28.22 -29.15
C LYS A 241 49.11 -29.02 -30.41
#